data_AF-A0AAT9RVE9-F1
#
_entry.id   AF-A0AAT9RVE9-F1
#
_cell.length_a   1.000
_cell.length_b   1.000
_cell.length_c   1.000
_cell.angle_alpha   90.00
_cell.angle_beta   90.00
_cell.angle_gamma   90.00
#
_symmetry.space_group_name_H-M   'P 1'
#
loop_
_entity.id
_entity.type
_entity.pdbx_description
1 polymer ?
#
loop_
_entity_poly.entity_id
_entity_poly.type
_entity_poly.pdbx_seq_one_letter_code
_entity_poly.pdbx_strand_id
1 'polypeptide(L)'
;MTVAVGIFDLFTYAIPGALHLSLIIYVLARLNLMDPTTLASAPSVLQVIGAAVASYLLGHLAYPLSALLDKVAPRWNWSVENARFEFVARVPEARDRAFVRADASLLLAAAELHNKEAAGEITRLQGLALMLRNSALALVFALVVAVIELVMGPDRVLAGGCAALFLVSLTAAIRHGRRVRHWDRLKTLELCFWIPDIDDRFGSNHR
;
A
#
# COMPACT_ATOMS: atom_id res chain seq x y z
N MET A 1 13.80 15.75 16.56
CA MET A 1 12.94 14.93 15.70
C MET A 1 13.82 14.32 14.62
N THR A 2 14.32 13.11 14.85
CA THR A 2 15.01 12.37 13.80
C THR A 2 13.94 11.84 12.87
N VAL A 3 13.84 12.42 11.67
CA VAL A 3 13.11 11.78 10.57
C VAL A 3 13.96 10.57 10.18
N ALA A 4 13.84 9.50 10.96
CA ALA A 4 14.31 8.19 10.58
C ALA A 4 13.36 7.72 9.47
N VAL A 5 13.56 8.23 8.25
CA VAL A 5 12.95 7.63 7.06
C VAL A 5 13.50 6.22 7.03
N GLY A 6 12.72 5.26 7.52
CA GLY A 6 13.07 3.86 7.42
C GLY A 6 13.25 3.53 5.95
N ILE A 7 14.23 2.69 5.63
CA ILE A 7 14.43 2.18 4.26
C ILE A 7 13.10 1.65 3.66
N PHE A 8 12.25 1.05 4.49
CA PHE A 8 10.92 0.59 4.10
C PHE A 8 9.97 1.72 3.69
N ASP A 9 10.03 2.87 4.34
CA ASP A 9 9.18 4.01 4.02
C ASP A 9 9.59 4.63 2.68
N LEU A 10 10.91 4.70 2.42
CA LEU A 10 11.44 5.09 1.12
C LEU A 10 10.92 4.19 0.00
N PHE A 11 11.00 2.86 0.16
CA PHE A 11 10.51 1.92 -0.85
C PHE A 11 8.98 1.95 -1.00
N THR A 12 8.27 2.18 0.10
CA THR A 12 6.80 2.26 0.12
C THR A 12 6.27 3.34 -0.83
N TYR A 13 7.00 4.44 -0.99
CA TYR A 13 6.64 5.52 -1.92
C TYR A 13 7.42 5.46 -3.24
N ALA A 14 8.70 5.09 -3.22
CA ALA A 14 9.53 5.09 -4.43
C ALA A 14 9.08 4.05 -5.47
N ILE A 15 8.69 2.84 -5.05
CA ILE A 15 8.29 1.78 -6.01
C ILE A 15 6.99 2.15 -6.74
N PRO A 16 5.88 2.50 -6.05
CA PRO A 16 4.69 2.99 -6.74
C PRO A 16 4.99 4.26 -7.54
N GLY A 17 5.79 5.16 -6.98
CA GLY A 17 6.24 6.37 -7.63
C GLY A 17 6.90 6.15 -8.99
N ALA A 18 7.78 5.16 -9.07
CA ALA A 18 8.45 4.78 -10.31
C ALA A 18 7.44 4.27 -11.35
N LEU A 19 6.44 3.48 -10.94
CA LEU A 19 5.37 3.03 -11.85
C LEU A 19 4.57 4.22 -12.41
N HIS A 20 4.21 5.19 -11.56
CA HIS A 20 3.53 6.41 -12.01
C HIS A 20 4.41 7.22 -12.94
N LEU A 21 5.69 7.40 -12.59
CA LEU A 21 6.65 8.16 -13.41
C LEU A 21 6.83 7.50 -14.78
N SER A 22 7.01 6.18 -14.84
CA SER A 22 7.11 5.43 -16.10
C SER A 22 5.86 5.60 -16.96
N LEU A 23 4.67 5.55 -16.36
CA LEU A 23 3.41 5.77 -17.08
C LEU A 23 3.31 7.20 -17.63
N ILE A 24 3.67 8.21 -16.83
CA ILE A 24 3.64 9.62 -17.24
C ILE A 24 4.61 9.86 -18.40
N ILE A 25 5.85 9.37 -18.29
CA ILE A 25 6.86 9.47 -19.35
C ILE A 25 6.35 8.83 -20.64
N TYR A 26 5.75 7.65 -20.54
CA TYR A 26 5.18 6.96 -21.68
C TYR A 26 4.06 7.76 -22.35
N VAL A 27 3.10 8.30 -21.57
CA VAL A 27 2.00 9.12 -22.10
C VAL A 27 2.52 10.41 -22.74
N LEU A 28 3.48 11.10 -22.12
CA LEU A 28 4.10 12.32 -22.66
C LEU A 28 4.83 12.05 -23.98
N ALA A 29 5.58 10.95 -24.05
CA ALA A 29 6.24 10.53 -25.28
C ALA A 29 5.23 10.20 -26.38
N ARG A 30 4.13 9.53 -26.04
CA ARG A 30 3.08 9.17 -27.00
C ARG A 30 2.33 10.37 -27.56
N LEU A 31 2.16 11.42 -26.75
CA LEU A 31 1.55 12.68 -27.15
C LEU A 31 2.53 13.63 -27.90
N ASN A 32 3.76 13.20 -28.16
CA ASN A 32 4.85 14.02 -28.71
C ASN A 32 5.13 15.30 -27.88
N LEU A 33 4.76 15.31 -26.60
CA LEU A 33 5.05 16.40 -25.67
C LEU A 33 6.48 16.32 -25.12
N MET A 34 7.11 15.14 -25.20
CA MET A 34 8.47 14.91 -24.76
C MET A 34 9.18 13.94 -25.72
N ASP A 35 10.38 14.31 -26.17
CA ASP A 35 11.20 13.42 -26.98
C ASP A 35 12.09 12.54 -26.06
N PRO A 36 11.91 11.21 -26.07
CA PRO A 36 12.71 10.31 -25.24
C PRO A 36 14.20 10.37 -25.55
N THR A 37 14.60 10.81 -26.75
CA THR A 37 16.02 10.97 -27.12
C THR A 37 16.69 12.13 -26.36
N THR A 38 15.94 13.21 -26.09
CA THR A 38 16.43 14.33 -25.29
C THR A 38 16.66 13.90 -23.85
N LEU A 39 15.75 13.08 -23.32
CA LEU A 39 15.89 12.53 -21.98
C LEU A 39 17.12 11.62 -21.89
N ALA A 40 17.36 10.76 -22.90
CA ALA A 40 18.51 9.85 -22.96
C ALA A 40 19.87 10.58 -23.05
N SER A 41 19.89 11.80 -23.59
CA SER A 41 21.11 12.60 -23.74
C SER A 41 21.58 13.28 -22.45
N ALA A 42 20.74 13.32 -21.40
CA ALA A 42 21.08 13.92 -20.13
C ALA A 42 22.15 13.09 -19.37
N PRO A 43 22.91 13.71 -18.44
CA PRO A 43 23.87 12.98 -17.61
C PRO A 43 23.17 11.86 -16.83
N SER A 44 23.68 10.63 -16.95
CA SER A 44 23.07 9.43 -16.36
C SER A 44 22.85 9.54 -14.85
N VAL A 45 23.80 10.15 -14.13
CA VAL A 45 23.68 10.40 -12.69
C VAL A 45 22.50 11.33 -12.38
N LEU A 46 22.32 12.40 -13.17
CA LEU A 46 21.23 13.36 -12.98
C LEU A 46 19.87 12.71 -13.31
N GLN A 47 19.80 11.86 -14.34
CA GLN A 47 18.61 11.08 -14.65
C GLN A 47 18.22 10.14 -13.51
N VAL A 48 19.19 9.42 -12.94
CA VAL A 48 18.92 8.47 -11.84
C VAL A 48 18.46 9.21 -10.59
N ILE A 49 19.15 10.29 -10.20
CA ILE A 49 18.76 11.09 -9.03
C ILE A 49 17.41 11.76 -9.27
N GLY A 50 17.20 12.37 -10.43
CA GLY A 50 15.95 13.02 -10.79
C GLY A 50 14.77 12.04 -10.81
N ALA A 51 14.96 10.87 -11.42
CA ALA A 51 13.95 9.81 -11.43
C ALA A 51 13.64 9.29 -10.03
N ALA A 52 14.66 9.10 -9.17
CA ALA A 52 14.45 8.67 -7.79
C ALA A 52 13.64 9.69 -6.99
N VAL A 53 14.01 10.98 -7.08
CA VAL A 53 13.31 12.07 -6.38
C VAL A 53 11.89 12.24 -6.92
N ALA A 54 11.71 12.28 -8.24
CA ALA A 54 10.40 12.41 -8.86
C ALA A 54 9.48 11.23 -8.53
N SER A 55 10.02 10.00 -8.55
CA SER A 55 9.29 8.80 -8.14
C SER A 55 8.82 8.94 -6.69
N TYR A 56 9.72 9.28 -5.78
CA TYR A 56 9.38 9.44 -4.37
C TYR A 56 8.26 10.49 -4.15
N LEU A 57 8.38 11.66 -4.79
CA LEU A 57 7.37 12.73 -4.72
C LEU A 57 6.02 12.30 -5.30
N LEU A 58 6.03 11.65 -6.47
CA LEU A 58 4.80 11.14 -7.09
C LEU A 58 4.14 10.06 -6.24
N GLY A 59 4.92 9.16 -5.64
CA GLY A 59 4.42 8.15 -4.71
C GLY A 59 3.74 8.77 -3.49
N HIS A 60 4.28 9.88 -2.99
CA HIS A 60 3.69 10.63 -1.89
C HIS A 60 2.41 11.37 -2.33
N LEU A 61 2.39 12.00 -3.51
CA LEU A 61 1.22 12.67 -4.06
C LEU A 61 0.08 11.72 -4.46
N ALA A 62 0.41 10.46 -4.79
CA ALA A 62 -0.57 9.42 -5.07
C ALA A 62 -1.29 8.91 -3.80
N TYR A 63 -0.77 9.21 -2.61
CA TYR A 63 -1.36 8.82 -1.34
C TYR A 63 -2.80 9.33 -1.11
N PRO A 64 -3.11 10.64 -1.25
CA PRO A 64 -4.48 11.13 -1.11
C PRO A 64 -5.43 10.53 -2.16
N LEU A 65 -4.92 10.27 -3.36
CA LEU A 65 -5.71 9.69 -4.44
C LEU A 65 -6.06 8.22 -4.15
N SER A 66 -5.12 7.45 -3.58
CA SER A 66 -5.38 6.07 -3.16
C SER A 66 -6.32 6.00 -1.96
N ALA A 67 -6.26 6.98 -1.06
CA ALA A 67 -7.23 7.11 0.04
C ALA A 67 -8.66 7.41 -0.45
N LEU A 68 -8.82 8.13 -1.57
CA LEU A 68 -10.13 8.34 -2.20
C LEU A 68 -10.67 7.03 -2.82
N LEU A 69 -9.80 6.20 -3.42
CA LEU A 69 -10.21 4.88 -3.91
C LEU A 69 -10.70 3.96 -2.79
N ASP A 70 -10.13 4.04 -1.59
CA ASP A 70 -10.59 3.25 -0.44
C ASP A 70 -12.04 3.59 -0.04
N LYS A 71 -12.48 4.85 -0.22
CA LYS A 71 -13.89 5.23 -0.02
C LYS A 71 -14.82 4.61 -1.05
N VAL A 72 -14.34 4.40 -2.27
CA VAL A 72 -15.14 3.86 -3.39
C VAL A 72 -15.17 2.32 -3.37
N ALA A 73 -14.16 1.68 -2.79
CA ALA A 73 -14.05 0.22 -2.70
C ALA A 73 -14.11 -0.29 -1.25
N PRO A 74 -15.25 -0.16 -0.53
CA PRO A 74 -15.41 -0.60 0.86
C PRO A 74 -15.17 -2.12 1.06
N ARG A 75 -15.20 -2.92 -0.01
CA ARG A 75 -14.78 -4.33 -0.01
C ARG A 75 -13.32 -4.54 0.41
N TRP A 76 -12.49 -3.50 0.51
CA TRP A 76 -11.13 -3.59 1.06
C TRP A 76 -11.15 -3.82 2.59
N ASN A 77 -12.12 -3.25 3.30
CA ASN A 77 -12.18 -3.30 4.77
C ASN A 77 -12.61 -4.67 5.34
N TRP A 78 -13.09 -5.58 4.49
CA TRP A 78 -13.48 -6.94 4.88
C TRP A 78 -12.32 -7.73 5.53
N SER A 79 -11.08 -7.38 5.21
CA SER A 79 -9.89 -7.99 5.83
C SER A 79 -9.77 -7.74 7.33
N VAL A 80 -10.28 -6.59 7.82
CA VAL A 80 -10.14 -6.15 9.22
C VAL A 80 -11.09 -6.90 10.14
N GLU A 81 -12.36 -7.01 9.75
CA GLU A 81 -13.37 -7.76 10.49
C GLU A 81 -13.03 -9.25 10.50
N ASN A 82 -12.60 -9.80 9.36
CA ASN A 82 -12.17 -11.19 9.26
C ASN A 82 -10.98 -11.51 10.19
N ALA A 83 -10.02 -10.59 10.35
CA ALA A 83 -8.90 -10.80 11.27
C ALA A 83 -9.35 -10.90 12.74
N ARG A 84 -10.34 -10.10 13.14
CA ARG A 84 -10.92 -10.17 14.49
C ARG A 84 -11.69 -11.47 14.70
N PHE A 85 -12.53 -11.85 13.75
CA PHE A 85 -13.28 -13.12 13.82
C PHE A 85 -12.33 -14.31 13.89
N GLU A 86 -11.28 -14.32 13.06
CA GLU A 86 -10.28 -15.37 13.06
C GLU A 86 -9.50 -15.42 14.37
N PHE A 87 -9.09 -14.27 14.91
CA PHE A 87 -8.44 -14.20 16.22
C PHE A 87 -9.32 -14.79 17.34
N VAL A 88 -10.59 -14.38 17.41
CA VAL A 88 -11.54 -14.89 18.42
C VAL A 88 -11.83 -16.38 18.21
N ALA A 89 -11.84 -16.87 16.98
CA ALA A 89 -11.97 -18.30 16.70
C ALA A 89 -10.75 -19.11 17.16
N ARG A 90 -9.55 -18.54 17.08
CA ARG A 90 -8.30 -19.17 17.57
C ARG A 90 -8.13 -19.07 19.09
N VAL A 91 -8.55 -17.95 19.68
CA VAL A 91 -8.41 -17.66 21.12
C VAL A 91 -9.79 -17.25 21.67
N PRO A 92 -10.67 -18.23 21.98
CA PRO A 92 -12.03 -17.94 22.43
C PRO A 92 -12.07 -17.22 23.78
N GLU A 93 -11.05 -17.39 24.63
CA GLU A 93 -10.90 -16.67 25.90
C GLU A 93 -10.81 -15.15 25.72
N ALA A 94 -10.36 -14.68 24.55
CA ALA A 94 -10.23 -13.26 24.27
C ALA A 94 -11.53 -12.60 23.78
N ARG A 95 -12.61 -13.38 23.54
CA ARG A 95 -13.84 -12.91 22.89
C ARG A 95 -14.47 -11.67 23.54
N ASP A 96 -14.45 -11.62 24.87
CA ASP A 96 -15.09 -10.56 25.65
C ASP A 96 -14.08 -9.51 26.17
N ARG A 97 -12.82 -9.61 25.77
CA ARG A 97 -11.77 -8.66 26.17
C ARG A 97 -11.95 -7.32 25.46
N ALA A 98 -11.79 -6.22 26.19
CA ALA A 98 -12.05 -4.86 25.72
C ALA A 98 -11.14 -4.48 24.55
N PHE A 99 -9.88 -4.95 24.57
CA PHE A 99 -8.91 -4.64 23.53
C PHE A 99 -9.28 -5.22 22.15
N VAL A 100 -10.06 -6.32 22.08
CA VAL A 100 -10.47 -6.92 20.79
C VAL A 100 -11.38 -5.98 19.98
N ARG A 101 -12.15 -5.14 20.69
CA ARG A 101 -13.03 -4.13 20.08
C ARG A 101 -12.34 -2.79 19.84
N ALA A 102 -11.17 -2.57 20.47
CA ALA A 102 -10.43 -1.33 20.39
C ALA A 102 -9.92 -1.01 18.97
N ASP A 103 -9.67 0.28 18.74
CA ASP A 103 -9.17 0.79 17.47
C ASP A 103 -7.77 0.24 17.13
N ALA A 104 -7.50 0.05 15.84
CA ALA A 104 -6.24 -0.51 15.37
C ALA A 104 -5.02 0.33 15.71
N SER A 105 -5.16 1.65 15.58
CA SER A 105 -4.09 2.60 15.86
C SER A 105 -3.71 2.59 17.34
N LEU A 106 -4.70 2.49 18.23
CA LEU A 106 -4.47 2.45 19.67
C LEU A 106 -3.80 1.14 20.12
N LEU A 107 -4.20 0.01 19.51
CA LEU A 107 -3.56 -1.28 19.77
C LEU A 107 -2.11 -1.30 19.30
N LEU A 108 -1.81 -0.69 18.14
CA LEU A 108 -0.43 -0.56 17.67
C LEU A 108 0.40 0.31 18.62
N ALA A 109 -0.13 1.44 19.08
CA ALA A 109 0.58 2.29 20.05
C ALA A 109 0.83 1.55 21.36
N ALA A 110 -0.15 0.76 21.85
CA ALA A 110 0.03 -0.08 23.03
C ALA A 110 1.11 -1.16 22.82
N ALA A 111 1.15 -1.76 21.62
CA ALA A 111 2.17 -2.71 21.21
C ALA A 111 3.58 -2.09 21.16
N GLU A 112 3.73 -0.90 20.57
CA GLU A 112 5.00 -0.18 20.48
C GLU A 112 5.59 0.18 21.85
N LEU A 113 4.73 0.48 22.83
CA LEU A 113 5.15 0.77 24.20
C LEU A 113 5.69 -0.46 24.94
N HIS A 114 5.19 -1.66 24.62
CA HIS A 114 5.60 -2.90 25.29
C HIS A 114 6.73 -3.63 24.55
N ASN A 115 6.67 -3.70 23.22
CA ASN A 115 7.65 -4.41 22.42
C ASN A 115 7.89 -3.72 21.07
N LYS A 116 8.94 -2.89 21.02
CA LYS A 116 9.33 -2.15 19.81
C LYS A 116 9.77 -3.05 18.66
N GLU A 117 10.40 -4.19 18.94
CA GLU A 117 10.87 -5.10 17.89
C GLU A 117 9.68 -5.77 17.18
N ALA A 118 8.73 -6.29 17.96
CA ALA A 118 7.54 -6.93 17.41
C ALA A 118 6.62 -5.92 16.72
N ALA A 119 6.48 -4.70 17.28
CA ALA A 119 5.77 -3.61 16.62
C ALA A 119 6.44 -3.17 15.30
N GLY A 120 7.77 -3.24 15.21
CA GLY A 120 8.49 -2.96 13.97
C GLY A 120 8.11 -3.89 12.81
N GLU A 121 7.81 -5.16 13.10
CA GLU A 121 7.32 -6.10 12.07
C GLU A 121 5.93 -5.72 11.56
N ILE A 122 5.04 -5.29 12.47
CA ILE A 122 3.68 -4.81 12.16
C ILE A 122 3.77 -3.56 11.27
N THR A 123 4.56 -2.56 11.67
CA THR A 123 4.80 -1.34 10.87
C THR A 123 5.38 -1.67 9.48
N ARG A 124 6.23 -2.70 9.36
CA ARG A 124 6.72 -3.17 8.06
C ARG A 124 5.62 -3.77 7.20
N LEU A 125 4.72 -4.59 7.77
CA LEU A 125 3.57 -5.14 7.06
C LEU A 125 2.61 -4.02 6.59
N GLN A 126 2.41 -2.99 7.42
CA GLN A 126 1.63 -1.81 7.04
C GLN A 126 2.26 -1.06 5.86
N GLY A 127 3.57 -0.83 5.89
CA GLY A 127 4.30 -0.24 4.77
C GLY A 127 4.12 -1.03 3.47
N LEU A 128 4.26 -2.35 3.52
CA LEU A 128 4.03 -3.22 2.37
C LEU A 128 2.58 -3.17 1.86
N ALA A 129 1.60 -3.16 2.76
CA ALA A 129 0.19 -3.01 2.40
C ALA A 129 -0.12 -1.66 1.77
N LEU A 130 0.55 -0.59 2.20
CA LEU A 130 0.45 0.75 1.63
C LEU A 130 1.07 0.80 0.23
N MET A 131 2.28 0.24 0.10
CA MET A 131 3.01 0.14 -1.16
C MET A 131 2.16 -0.58 -2.22
N LEU A 132 1.64 -1.77 -1.90
CA LEU A 132 0.78 -2.55 -2.80
C LEU A 132 -0.49 -1.79 -3.20
N ARG A 133 -1.07 -0.99 -2.30
CA ARG A 133 -2.22 -0.14 -2.62
C ARG A 133 -1.86 0.94 -3.62
N ASN A 134 -0.78 1.68 -3.39
CA ASN A 134 -0.36 2.73 -4.29
C ASN A 134 0.09 2.17 -5.66
N SER A 135 0.73 1.00 -5.69
CA SER A 135 1.06 0.31 -6.94
C SER A 135 -0.19 -0.17 -7.69
N ALA A 136 -1.21 -0.66 -6.99
CA ALA A 136 -2.47 -1.04 -7.62
C ALA A 136 -3.12 0.16 -8.34
N LEU A 137 -3.05 1.36 -7.75
CA LEU A 137 -3.55 2.58 -8.38
C LEU A 137 -2.78 2.93 -9.67
N ALA A 138 -1.45 2.83 -9.65
CA ALA A 138 -0.63 2.98 -10.86
C ALA A 138 -1.04 1.98 -11.96
N LEU A 139 -1.28 0.72 -11.57
CA LEU A 139 -1.69 -0.35 -12.48
C LEU A 139 -3.09 -0.12 -13.08
N VAL A 140 -4.02 0.48 -12.33
CA VAL A 140 -5.33 0.89 -12.87
C VAL A 140 -5.14 1.92 -13.98
N PHE A 141 -4.33 2.96 -13.77
CA PHE A 141 -4.07 3.94 -14.81
C PHE A 141 -3.35 3.33 -16.03
N ALA A 142 -2.36 2.47 -15.79
CA ALA A 142 -1.68 1.75 -16.86
C ALA A 142 -2.64 0.86 -17.67
N LEU A 143 -3.57 0.19 -17.00
CA LEU A 143 -4.62 -0.60 -17.65
C LEU A 143 -5.54 0.26 -18.51
N VAL A 144 -5.98 1.42 -18.00
CA VAL A 144 -6.82 2.35 -18.78
C VAL A 144 -6.10 2.82 -20.04
N VAL A 145 -4.82 3.20 -19.93
CA VAL A 145 -4.00 3.60 -21.09
C VAL A 145 -3.86 2.44 -22.08
N ALA A 146 -3.58 1.22 -21.61
CA ALA A 146 -3.47 0.05 -22.46
C ALA A 146 -4.79 -0.29 -23.18
N VAL A 147 -5.94 -0.10 -22.53
CA VAL A 147 -7.26 -0.29 -23.15
C VAL A 147 -7.52 0.78 -24.21
N ILE A 148 -7.15 2.03 -23.97
CA ILE A 148 -7.25 3.10 -24.97
C ILE A 148 -6.38 2.77 -26.19
N GLU A 149 -5.13 2.33 -25.97
CA GLU A 149 -4.24 1.90 -27.05
C GLU A 149 -4.76 0.66 -27.79
N LEU A 150 -5.46 -0.25 -27.11
CA LEU A 150 -6.08 -1.39 -27.78
C LEU A 150 -7.17 -0.97 -28.78
N VAL A 151 -7.89 0.11 -28.48
CA VAL A 151 -8.96 0.64 -29.34
C VAL A 151 -8.41 1.54 -30.45
N MET A 152 -7.48 2.43 -30.12
CA MET A 152 -6.99 3.49 -31.03
C MET A 152 -5.62 3.22 -31.65
N GLY A 153 -4.86 2.24 -31.14
CA GLY A 153 -3.47 2.01 -31.51
C GLY A 153 -3.29 1.12 -32.76
N PRO A 154 -2.14 1.25 -33.44
CA PRO A 154 -1.79 0.43 -34.59
C PRO A 154 -1.48 -1.04 -34.19
N ASP A 155 -0.87 -1.25 -33.01
CA ASP A 155 -0.39 -2.57 -32.56
C ASP A 155 -1.28 -3.20 -31.49
N ARG A 156 -2.51 -3.55 -31.88
CA ARG A 156 -3.56 -4.07 -30.99
C ARG A 156 -3.15 -5.33 -30.22
N VAL A 157 -2.30 -6.18 -30.80
CA VAL A 157 -1.86 -7.43 -30.15
C VAL A 157 -0.97 -7.14 -28.94
N LEU A 158 -0.03 -6.20 -29.07
CA LEU A 158 0.86 -5.80 -27.98
C LEU A 158 0.08 -5.06 -26.88
N ALA A 159 -0.80 -4.13 -27.28
CA ALA A 159 -1.68 -3.44 -26.34
C ALA A 159 -2.57 -4.39 -25.54
N GLY A 160 -3.12 -5.42 -26.20
CA GLY A 160 -3.93 -6.45 -25.56
C GLY A 160 -3.14 -7.30 -24.57
N GLY A 161 -1.90 -7.68 -24.93
CA GLY A 161 -0.98 -8.38 -24.04
C GLY A 161 -0.63 -7.57 -22.80
N CYS A 162 -0.30 -6.29 -22.96
CA CYS A 162 -0.03 -5.37 -21.86
C CYS A 162 -1.26 -5.18 -20.95
N ALA A 163 -2.45 -5.00 -21.53
CA ALA A 163 -3.69 -4.87 -20.77
C ALA A 163 -3.96 -6.13 -19.92
N ALA A 164 -3.78 -7.32 -20.48
CA ALA A 164 -3.91 -8.58 -19.74
C ALA A 164 -2.89 -8.67 -18.60
N LEU A 165 -1.62 -8.32 -18.84
CA LEU A 165 -0.57 -8.32 -17.82
C LEU A 165 -0.86 -7.33 -16.69
N PHE A 166 -1.32 -6.11 -17.00
CA PHE A 166 -1.70 -5.11 -15.99
C PHE A 166 -2.91 -5.57 -15.19
N LEU A 167 -3.90 -6.20 -15.82
CA LEU A 167 -5.06 -6.75 -15.12
C LEU A 167 -4.66 -7.87 -14.15
N VAL A 168 -3.82 -8.81 -14.58
CA VAL A 168 -3.29 -9.89 -13.71
C VAL A 168 -2.50 -9.29 -12.56
N SER A 169 -1.58 -8.36 -12.84
CA SER A 169 -0.78 -7.68 -11.83
C SER A 169 -1.63 -6.91 -10.83
N LEU A 170 -2.68 -6.23 -11.29
CA LEU A 170 -3.62 -5.49 -10.44
C LEU A 170 -4.37 -6.43 -9.49
N THR A 171 -4.90 -7.53 -10.01
CA THR A 171 -5.62 -8.51 -9.17
C THR A 171 -4.69 -9.17 -8.14
N ALA A 172 -3.44 -9.46 -8.51
CA ALA A 172 -2.42 -9.97 -7.61
C ALA A 172 -2.07 -8.95 -6.52
N ALA A 173 -1.85 -7.68 -6.88
CA ALA A 173 -1.55 -6.60 -5.94
C ALA A 173 -2.69 -6.39 -4.92
N ILE A 174 -3.95 -6.41 -5.38
CA ILE A 174 -5.11 -6.29 -4.49
C ILE A 174 -5.21 -7.50 -3.55
N ARG A 175 -5.07 -8.73 -4.07
CA ARG A 175 -5.13 -9.95 -3.24
C ARG A 175 -4.02 -9.99 -2.19
N HIS A 176 -2.78 -9.72 -2.61
CA HIS A 176 -1.64 -9.67 -1.69
C HIS A 176 -1.80 -8.54 -0.67
N GLY A 177 -2.23 -7.35 -1.10
CA GLY A 177 -2.46 -6.22 -0.20
C GLY A 177 -3.50 -6.54 0.88
N ARG A 178 -4.59 -7.22 0.53
CA ARG A 178 -5.59 -7.69 1.50
C ARG A 178 -5.03 -8.71 2.47
N ARG A 179 -4.26 -9.68 1.97
CA ARG A 179 -3.64 -10.72 2.80
C ARG A 179 -2.66 -10.10 3.80
N VAL A 180 -1.83 -9.16 3.36
CA VAL A 180 -0.87 -8.48 4.23
C VAL A 180 -1.57 -7.67 5.32
N ARG A 181 -2.64 -6.92 4.99
CA ARG A 181 -3.43 -6.19 6.01
C ARG A 181 -4.11 -7.10 7.03
N HIS A 182 -4.60 -8.25 6.57
CA HIS A 182 -5.19 -9.22 7.46
C HIS A 182 -4.15 -9.77 8.47
N TRP A 183 -2.96 -10.16 7.99
CA TRP A 183 -1.88 -10.63 8.86
C TRP A 183 -1.37 -9.56 9.83
N ASP A 184 -1.25 -8.32 9.36
CA ASP A 184 -0.91 -7.16 10.18
C ASP A 184 -1.86 -7.02 11.38
N ARG A 185 -3.17 -7.07 11.11
CA ARG A 185 -4.20 -6.94 12.12
C ARG A 185 -4.22 -8.12 13.09
N LEU A 186 -4.08 -9.34 12.57
CA LEU A 186 -4.05 -10.56 13.37
C LEU A 186 -2.85 -10.56 14.32
N LYS A 187 -1.64 -10.25 13.82
CA LYS A 187 -0.43 -10.12 14.64
C LYS A 187 -0.57 -9.05 15.71
N THR A 188 -1.19 -7.92 15.39
CA THR A 188 -1.43 -6.86 16.37
C THR A 188 -2.29 -7.37 17.53
N LEU A 189 -3.37 -8.11 17.24
CA LEU A 189 -4.26 -8.68 18.25
C LEU A 189 -3.56 -9.77 19.08
N GLU A 190 -2.81 -10.65 18.42
CA GLU A 190 -2.03 -11.70 19.08
C GLU A 190 -0.99 -11.08 20.03
N LEU A 191 -0.29 -10.02 19.62
CA LEU A 191 0.66 -9.33 20.49
C LEU A 191 -0.05 -8.67 21.70
N CYS A 192 -1.16 -7.99 21.45
CA CYS A 192 -1.95 -7.31 22.48
C CYS A 192 -2.50 -8.29 23.52
N PHE A 193 -2.84 -9.51 23.12
CA PHE A 193 -3.34 -10.53 24.04
C PHE A 193 -2.37 -10.82 25.19
N TRP A 194 -1.06 -10.80 24.93
CA TRP A 194 0.00 -11.09 25.89
C TRP A 194 0.43 -9.89 26.74
N ILE A 195 -0.11 -8.70 26.46
CA ILE A 195 0.19 -7.50 27.24
C ILE A 195 -0.64 -7.53 28.54
N PRO A 196 0.00 -7.51 29.73
CA PRO A 196 -0.72 -7.45 31.00
C PRO A 196 -1.48 -6.13 31.12
N ASP A 197 -2.66 -6.17 31.74
CA ASP A 197 -3.53 -5.02 32.03
C ASP A 197 -3.95 -4.19 30.80
N ILE A 198 -3.85 -4.76 29.60
CA ILE A 198 -4.25 -4.07 28.36
C ILE A 198 -5.74 -3.72 28.36
N ASP A 199 -6.56 -4.56 28.98
CA ASP A 199 -8.01 -4.36 29.06
C ASP A 199 -8.38 -3.15 29.92
N ASP A 200 -7.63 -2.83 30.96
CA ASP A 200 -7.91 -1.67 31.82
C ASP A 200 -7.71 -0.34 31.07
N ARG A 201 -6.79 -0.33 30.09
CA ARG A 201 -6.51 0.82 29.23
C ARG A 201 -7.61 1.05 28.18
N PHE A 202 -8.38 0.02 27.85
CA PHE A 202 -9.44 0.08 26.82
C PHE A 202 -10.85 -0.05 27.37
N GLY A 203 -11.01 -0.60 28.58
CA GLY A 203 -12.29 -0.87 29.24
C GLY A 203 -12.83 0.29 30.08
N SER A 204 -12.05 1.37 30.26
CA SER A 204 -12.39 2.48 31.16
C SER A 204 -13.23 3.61 30.53
N ASN A 205 -13.75 3.46 29.29
CA ASN A 205 -14.42 4.56 28.58
C ASN A 205 -15.85 4.27 28.07
N HIS A 206 -16.66 3.61 28.91
CA HIS A 206 -18.12 3.64 28.81
C HIS A 206 -18.74 3.91 30.20
N ARG A 207 -18.65 5.16 30.65
CA ARG A 207 -19.64 5.78 31.55
C ARG A 207 -19.94 7.17 31.06
#